data_AF-A0A2B3TQ89-F1
#
_entry.id   AF-A0A2B3TQ89-F1
#
_cell.length_a   1.000
_cell.length_b   1.000
_cell.length_c   1.000
_cell.angle_alpha   90.00
_cell.angle_beta   90.00
_cell.angle_gamma   90.00
#
_symmetry.space_group_name_H-M   'P 1'
#
loop_
_entity.id
_entity.type
_entity.pdbx_description
1 polymer ?
#
loop_
_entity_poly.entity_id
_entity_poly.type
_entity_poly.pdbx_seq_one_letter_code
_entity_poly.pdbx_strand_id
1 'polypeptide(L)'
;QQNAESQKVSVKVGDYIELTHLEGVHRATLTNVDNSKQESFGKKAIYEVTKEGLKKVEKMPETTVLDGNQFGWSLKGYSDREIAKVDYN
;
A
#
# COMPACT_ATOMS: atom_id res chain seq x y z
N GLN A 1 36.58 4.54 -0.16
CA GLN A 1 35.20 4.57 0.38
C GLN A 1 34.28 4.17 -0.76
N GLN A 2 33.34 3.25 -0.53
CA GLN A 2 32.26 3.00 -1.50
C GLN A 2 31.29 4.19 -1.43
N ASN A 3 30.90 4.71 -2.59
CA ASN A 3 29.83 5.68 -2.67
C ASN A 3 28.50 4.95 -2.53
N ALA A 4 27.59 5.49 -1.72
CA ALA A 4 26.21 5.03 -1.70
C ALA A 4 25.55 5.36 -3.05
N GLU A 5 24.76 4.43 -3.57
CA GLU A 5 23.88 4.71 -4.70
C GLU A 5 22.76 5.66 -4.25
N SER A 6 22.37 6.59 -5.12
CA SER A 6 21.29 7.54 -4.84
C SER A 6 20.28 7.54 -5.98
N GLN A 7 19.01 7.30 -5.65
CA GLN A 7 17.89 7.40 -6.58
C GLN A 7 16.78 8.26 -5.97
N LYS A 8 16.08 9.02 -6.82
CA LYS A 8 14.86 9.74 -6.45
C LYS A 8 13.66 9.01 -7.05
N VAL A 9 12.66 8.75 -6.23
CA VAL A 9 11.39 8.13 -6.64
C VAL A 9 10.26 9.09 -6.28
N SER A 10 9.40 9.40 -7.24
CA SER A 10 8.21 10.22 -7.01
C SER A 10 7.08 9.36 -6.43
N VAL A 11 6.35 9.91 -5.45
CA VAL A 11 5.21 9.26 -4.79
C VAL A 11 4.04 10.24 -4.67
N LYS A 12 2.82 9.73 -4.61
CA LYS A 12 1.57 10.49 -4.39
C LYS A 12 0.73 9.86 -3.27
N VAL A 13 -0.22 10.64 -2.74
CA VAL A 13 -1.17 10.15 -1.74
C VAL A 13 -1.93 8.93 -2.29
N GLY A 14 -2.00 7.86 -1.49
CA GLY A 14 -2.56 6.57 -1.85
C GLY A 14 -1.54 5.55 -2.39
N ASP A 15 -0.31 5.96 -2.67
CA ASP A 15 0.75 5.01 -3.00
C ASP A 15 1.19 4.21 -1.77
N TYR A 16 1.70 3.00 -2.01
CA TYR A 16 2.31 2.15 -0.99
C TYR A 16 3.79 1.94 -1.30
N ILE A 17 4.62 2.04 -0.25
CA ILE A 17 6.07 1.84 -0.32
C ILE A 17 6.40 0.57 0.46
N GLU A 18 6.96 -0.43 -0.22
CA GLU A 18 7.59 -1.58 0.43
C GLU A 18 9.10 -1.38 0.50
N LEU A 19 9.65 -1.46 1.71
CA LEU A 19 11.08 -1.55 1.94
C LEU A 19 11.40 -2.99 2.31
N THR A 20 12.20 -3.66 1.48
CA THR A 20 12.68 -5.03 1.75
C THR A 20 14.19 -5.02 1.90
N HIS A 21 14.67 -5.57 3.01
CA HIS A 21 16.08 -5.73 3.31
C HIS A 21 16.43 -7.22 3.36
N LEU A 22 17.28 -7.67 2.44
CA LEU A 22 17.61 -9.08 2.26
C LEU A 22 18.47 -9.64 3.41
N GLU A 23 19.39 -8.84 3.96
CA GLU A 23 20.50 -9.36 4.76
C GLU A 23 20.31 -9.31 6.28
N GLY A 24 19.34 -8.58 6.87
CA GLY A 24 19.25 -8.60 8.34
C GLY A 24 18.23 -7.71 9.04
N VAL A 25 18.03 -8.03 10.33
CA VAL A 25 17.25 -7.23 11.27
C VAL A 25 18.16 -6.10 11.80
N HIS A 26 17.66 -4.87 11.88
CA HIS A 26 18.30 -3.68 12.47
C HIS A 26 19.37 -2.92 11.67
N ARG A 27 19.66 -3.28 10.41
CA ARG A 27 20.65 -2.55 9.59
C ARG A 27 20.04 -1.47 8.70
N ALA A 28 18.73 -1.53 8.48
CA ALA A 28 18.01 -0.54 7.71
C ALA A 28 17.22 0.39 8.65
N THR A 29 17.27 1.67 8.34
CA THR A 29 16.51 2.72 9.02
C THR A 29 15.74 3.53 7.99
N LEU A 30 14.50 3.89 8.33
CA LEU A 30 13.74 4.89 7.61
C LEU A 30 13.78 6.18 8.43
N THR A 31 14.17 7.28 7.79
CA THR A 31 14.32 8.59 8.44
C THR A 31 13.41 9.60 7.77
N ASN A 32 12.59 10.27 8.57
CA ASN A 32 11.97 11.52 8.16
C ASN A 32 13.04 12.63 8.27
N VAL A 33 13.47 13.15 7.12
CA VAL A 33 14.55 14.14 7.06
C VAL A 33 14.15 15.51 7.59
N ASP A 34 12.85 15.84 7.59
CA ASP A 34 12.34 17.15 8.02
C ASP A 34 12.39 17.30 9.56
N ASN A 35 12.13 16.21 10.29
CA ASN A 35 12.05 16.23 11.76
C ASN A 35 12.99 15.23 12.44
N SER A 36 13.88 14.58 11.69
CA SER A 36 14.87 13.62 12.17
C SER A 36 14.30 12.39 12.90
N LYS A 37 12.99 12.14 12.87
CA LYS A 37 12.41 10.91 13.42
C LYS A 37 12.85 9.73 12.58
N GLN A 38 13.25 8.66 13.26
CA GLN A 38 13.74 7.44 12.61
C GLN A 38 13.06 6.23 13.19
N GLU A 39 12.91 5.20 12.38
CA GLU A 39 12.60 3.87 12.85
C GLU A 39 13.52 2.84 12.20
N SER A 40 13.86 1.82 12.97
CA SER A 40 14.49 0.62 12.45
C SER A 40 13.41 -0.40 12.09
N PHE A 41 13.65 -1.15 11.02
CA PHE A 41 12.77 -2.24 10.61
C PHE A 41 13.54 -3.55 10.42
N GLY A 42 12.80 -4.65 10.44
CA GLY A 42 13.34 -5.98 10.20
C GLY A 42 13.59 -6.22 8.71
N LYS A 43 13.16 -7.38 8.21
CA LYS A 43 13.28 -7.72 6.77
C LYS A 43 12.39 -6.89 5.86
N LYS A 44 11.26 -6.40 6.39
CA LYS A 44 10.23 -5.73 5.61
C LYS A 44 9.54 -4.65 6.43
N ALA A 45 9.21 -3.54 5.78
CA ALA A 45 8.26 -2.55 6.27
C ALA A 45 7.43 -2.03 5.09
N ILE A 46 6.14 -1.76 5.34
CA ILE A 46 5.22 -1.22 4.34
C ILE A 46 4.63 0.07 4.88
N TYR A 47 4.56 1.09 4.03
CA TYR A 47 3.99 2.39 4.35
C TYR A 47 2.99 2.82 3.29
N GLU A 48 1.89 3.43 3.73
CA GLU A 48 0.96 4.17 2.90
C GLU A 48 1.35 5.65 2.90
N VAL A 49 1.33 6.28 1.73
CA VAL A 49 1.51 7.73 1.60
C VAL A 49 0.16 8.40 1.87
N THR A 50 0.05 9.10 3.00
CA THR A 50 -1.13 9.88 3.39
C THR A 50 -0.86 11.39 3.25
N LYS A 51 -1.88 12.22 3.47
CA LYS A 51 -1.71 13.69 3.48
C LYS A 51 -0.83 14.16 4.63
N GLU A 52 -0.76 13.39 5.70
CA GLU A 52 -0.01 13.67 6.92
C GLU A 52 1.41 13.08 6.90
N GLY A 53 1.75 12.24 5.92
CA GLY A 53 3.08 11.64 5.75
C GLY A 53 3.02 10.13 5.49
N LEU A 54 4.07 9.40 5.90
CA LEU A 54 4.12 7.95 5.78
C LEU A 54 3.45 7.28 6.99
N LYS A 55 2.41 6.49 6.74
CA LYS A 55 1.73 5.68 7.74
C LYS A 55 2.16 4.23 7.58
N LYS A 56 2.75 3.64 8.63
CA LYS A 56 3.12 2.22 8.63
C LYS A 56 1.87 1.33 8.56
N VAL A 57 1.90 0.32 7.70
CA VAL A 57 0.81 -0.66 7.51
C VAL A 57 1.36 -2.08 7.57
N GLU A 58 0.50 -3.04 7.91
CA GLU A 58 0.91 -4.44 8.10
C GLU A 58 1.02 -5.23 6.78
N LYS A 59 0.17 -4.91 5.79
CA LYS A 59 0.12 -5.58 4.49
C LYS A 59 -0.18 -4.59 3.36
N MET A 60 0.21 -4.97 2.14
CA MET A 60 -0.22 -4.29 0.93
C MET A 60 -1.75 -4.34 0.81
N PRO A 61 -2.39 -3.31 0.22
CA PRO A 61 -3.80 -3.37 -0.09
C PRO A 61 -4.06 -4.55 -1.03
N GLU A 62 -5.17 -5.26 -0.81
CA GLU A 62 -5.62 -6.27 -1.75
C GLU A 62 -6.08 -5.56 -3.02
N THR A 63 -5.41 -5.82 -4.14
CA THR A 63 -5.72 -5.21 -5.44
C THR A 63 -6.92 -5.91 -6.06
N THR A 64 -8.12 -5.68 -5.51
CA THR A 64 -9.36 -5.94 -6.24
C THR A 64 -9.93 -4.61 -6.69
N VAL A 65 -9.41 -4.13 -7.82
CA VAL A 65 -9.95 -2.95 -8.50
C VAL A 65 -10.92 -3.44 -9.56
N LEU A 66 -12.17 -2.97 -9.51
CA LEU A 66 -13.14 -3.13 -10.57
C LEU A 66 -13.10 -1.83 -11.39
N ASP A 67 -12.27 -1.80 -12.42
CA ASP A 67 -12.15 -0.64 -13.31
C ASP A 67 -13.42 -0.47 -14.17
N GLY A 68 -13.88 0.77 -14.36
CA GLY A 68 -15.02 1.11 -15.19
C GLY A 68 -15.89 2.22 -14.60
N ASN A 69 -16.93 2.63 -15.35
CA ASN A 69 -17.96 3.56 -14.88
C ASN A 69 -19.35 2.93 -14.78
N GLN A 70 -19.50 1.66 -15.19
CA GLN A 70 -20.74 0.91 -15.11
C GLN A 70 -20.55 -0.29 -14.22
N PHE A 71 -21.44 -0.45 -13.24
CA PHE A 71 -21.37 -1.50 -12.25
C PHE A 71 -22.74 -2.16 -12.08
N GLY A 72 -22.73 -3.44 -11.75
CA GLY A 72 -23.94 -4.19 -11.40
C GLY A 72 -23.75 -4.89 -10.07
N TRP A 73 -24.80 -4.91 -9.27
CA TRP A 73 -24.89 -5.76 -8.08
C TRP A 73 -26.06 -6.72 -8.25
N SER A 74 -25.87 -8.00 -7.91
CA SER A 74 -26.98 -8.92 -7.77
C SER A 74 -26.82 -9.87 -6.58
N LEU A 75 -27.95 -10.34 -6.06
CA LEU A 75 -28.04 -11.24 -4.92
C LEU A 75 -28.76 -12.51 -5.33
N LYS A 76 -28.12 -13.66 -5.10
CA LYS A 76 -28.72 -14.97 -5.26
C LYS A 76 -29.21 -15.51 -3.92
N GLY A 77 -30.43 -16.05 -3.94
CA GLY A 77 -31.02 -16.78 -2.82
C GLY A 77 -30.87 -18.29 -2.97
N TYR A 78 -31.73 -19.04 -2.29
CA TYR A 78 -31.75 -20.50 -2.36
C TYR A 78 -31.89 -21.01 -3.79
N SER A 79 -31.18 -22.10 -4.11
CA SER A 79 -31.11 -22.67 -5.47
C SER A 79 -30.50 -21.71 -6.50
N ASP A 80 -29.61 -20.82 -6.08
CA ASP A 80 -28.91 -19.82 -6.93
C ASP A 80 -29.84 -18.88 -7.72
N ARG A 81 -31.11 -18.77 -7.30
CA ARG A 81 -32.07 -17.88 -7.93
C ARG A 81 -31.71 -16.43 -7.63
N GLU A 82 -31.58 -15.59 -8.66
CA GLU A 82 -31.40 -14.15 -8.46
C GLU A 82 -32.68 -13.55 -7.86
N ILE A 83 -32.55 -12.88 -6.73
CA ILE A 83 -33.67 -12.29 -5.97
C ILE A 83 -33.60 -10.77 -5.88
N ALA A 84 -32.45 -10.16 -6.23
CA ALA A 84 -32.31 -8.71 -6.34
C ALA A 84 -31.18 -8.35 -7.31
N LYS A 85 -31.35 -7.23 -8.02
CA LYS A 85 -30.34 -6.65 -8.92
C LYS A 85 -30.43 -5.12 -8.92
N VAL A 86 -29.28 -4.45 -9.01
CA VAL A 86 -29.17 -2.99 -9.23
C VAL A 86 -28.07 -2.73 -10.26
N ASP A 87 -28.37 -1.87 -11.24
CA ASP A 87 -27.40 -1.38 -12.22
C ASP A 87 -27.03 0.08 -11.88
N TYR A 88 -25.74 0.38 -11.88
CA TYR A 88 -25.16 1.71 -11.69
C TYR A 88 -24.49 2.13 -13.01
N ASN A 89 -24.95 3.21 -13.61
CA ASN A 89 -24.43 3.78 -14.86
C ASN A 89 -23.96 5.23 -14.65
#